data_AF-A0A535BV87-F1
#
_entry.id   AF-A0A535BV87-F1
#
_cell.length_a   1.000
_cell.length_b   1.000
_cell.length_c   1.000
_cell.angle_alpha   90.00
_cell.angle_beta   90.00
_cell.angle_gamma   90.00
#
_symmetry.space_group_name_H-M   'P 1'
#
loop_
_entity.id
_entity.type
_entity.pdbx_description
1 polymer ?
#
loop_
_entity_poly.entity_id
_entity_poly.type
_entity_poly.pdbx_seq_one_letter_code
_entity_poly.pdbx_strand_id
1 'polypeptide(L)'
;MVRAKRDMPGAERTLPRPFAMPWGKGEIIEEATAVDEWHEPAIQLLRYEDGSYSVRFAHYDHRGRFQRSPLMVSAKTLAGLRRALKASPRLRRLLSRLIE
;
A
#
# COMPACT_ATOMS: atom_id res chain seq x y z
N MET A 1 18.91 -1.36 -2.47
CA MET A 1 18.47 -0.36 -3.47
C MET A 1 16.94 -0.33 -3.45
N VAL A 2 16.31 0.82 -3.18
CA VAL A 2 14.83 0.89 -3.10
C VAL A 2 14.24 0.87 -4.50
N ARG A 3 13.40 -0.13 -4.79
CA ARG A 3 12.72 -0.28 -6.08
C ARG A 3 11.21 -0.34 -5.89
N ALA A 4 10.46 0.01 -6.93
CA ALA A 4 9.04 -0.33 -6.97
C ALA A 4 8.95 -1.86 -7.12
N LYS A 5 7.99 -2.52 -6.47
CA LYS A 5 7.87 -3.99 -6.55
C LYS A 5 7.63 -4.50 -7.97
N ARG A 6 7.03 -3.68 -8.84
CA ARG A 6 6.87 -3.99 -10.28
C ARG A 6 8.20 -4.34 -10.98
N ASP A 7 9.34 -3.95 -10.39
CA ASP A 7 10.69 -4.23 -10.89
C ASP A 7 11.36 -5.45 -10.23
N MET A 8 10.67 -6.24 -9.38
CA MET A 8 11.22 -7.42 -8.70
C MET A 8 10.33 -8.67 -8.85
N PRO A 9 10.91 -9.86 -9.13
CA PRO A 9 10.16 -11.10 -9.26
C PRO A 9 9.66 -11.59 -7.90
N GLY A 10 8.34 -11.55 -7.73
CA GLY A 10 7.59 -12.06 -6.58
C GLY A 10 6.12 -11.78 -6.83
N ALA A 11 5.22 -12.66 -6.38
CA ALA A 11 3.80 -12.59 -6.71
C ALA A 11 3.23 -11.19 -6.41
N GLU A 12 2.94 -10.44 -7.47
CA GLU A 12 2.26 -9.16 -7.38
C GLU A 12 0.89 -9.42 -6.75
N ARG A 13 0.58 -8.66 -5.71
CA ARG A 13 -0.69 -8.84 -4.99
C ARG A 13 -1.81 -8.39 -5.92
N THR A 14 -2.65 -9.32 -6.37
CA THR A 14 -3.75 -9.02 -7.29
C THR A 14 -4.76 -8.07 -6.65
N LEU A 15 -5.32 -7.18 -7.48
CA LEU A 15 -6.37 -6.24 -7.13
C LEU A 15 -7.57 -6.42 -8.08
N PRO A 16 -8.82 -6.27 -7.60
CA PRO A 16 -9.18 -6.04 -6.21
C PRO A 16 -8.96 -7.28 -5.33
N ARG A 17 -8.78 -7.09 -4.02
CA ARG A 17 -8.67 -8.17 -3.03
C ARG A 17 -9.54 -7.88 -1.81
N PRO A 18 -10.27 -8.86 -1.27
CA PRO A 18 -11.11 -8.63 -0.10
C PRO A 18 -10.28 -8.29 1.15
N PHE A 19 -10.88 -7.49 2.04
CA PHE A 19 -10.44 -7.33 3.42
C PHE A 19 -11.65 -7.44 4.36
N ALA A 20 -11.42 -7.86 5.59
CA ALA A 20 -12.41 -7.84 6.66
C ALA A 20 -11.72 -7.45 7.97
N MET A 21 -12.34 -6.52 8.70
CA MET A 21 -11.92 -6.02 10.01
C MET A 21 -13.14 -6.02 10.94
N PRO A 22 -12.96 -5.96 12.28
CA PRO A 22 -14.09 -5.91 13.21
C PRO A 22 -15.08 -4.76 12.97
N TRP A 23 -14.64 -3.69 12.31
CA TRP A 23 -15.45 -2.50 12.00
C TRP A 23 -15.87 -2.39 10.53
N GLY A 24 -15.70 -3.45 9.72
CA GLY A 24 -16.19 -3.47 8.35
C GLY A 24 -15.35 -4.28 7.38
N LYS A 25 -15.88 -4.46 6.17
CA LYS A 25 -15.30 -5.25 5.09
C LYS A 25 -15.46 -4.55 3.74
N GLY A 26 -14.73 -5.03 2.74
CA GLY A 26 -14.76 -4.50 1.39
C GLY A 26 -13.55 -4.98 0.59
N GLU A 27 -13.05 -4.12 -0.29
CA GLU A 27 -11.96 -4.45 -1.22
C GLU A 27 -10.82 -3.45 -1.14
N ILE A 28 -9.59 -3.95 -1.27
CA ILE A 28 -8.42 -3.15 -1.61
C ILE A 28 -8.47 -2.95 -3.13
N ILE A 29 -8.62 -1.70 -3.59
CA ILE A 29 -8.83 -1.39 -5.02
C ILE A 29 -7.64 -0.70 -5.69
N GLU A 30 -6.75 -0.09 -4.90
CA GLU A 30 -5.46 0.43 -5.36
C GLU A 30 -4.41 0.14 -4.27
N GLU A 31 -3.18 -0.18 -4.67
CA GLU A 31 -2.06 -0.43 -3.76
C GLU A 31 -0.77 0.15 -4.37
N ALA A 32 -0.04 0.93 -3.59
CA ALA A 32 1.29 1.42 -3.95
C ALA A 32 2.31 0.83 -2.99
N THR A 33 3.31 0.13 -3.53
CA THR A 33 4.35 -0.54 -2.73
C THR A 33 5.74 -0.10 -3.12
N ALA A 34 6.65 -0.16 -2.16
CA ALA A 34 8.08 -0.07 -2.36
C ALA A 34 8.74 -1.21 -1.59
N VAL A 35 9.97 -1.56 -1.95
CA VAL A 35 10.74 -2.58 -1.22
C VAL A 35 12.09 -1.98 -0.82
N ASP A 36 12.45 -2.16 0.44
CA ASP A 36 13.79 -1.87 0.95
C ASP A 36 14.46 -3.13 1.51
N GLU A 37 15.50 -2.98 2.31
CA GLU A 37 16.24 -4.12 2.86
C GLU A 37 15.46 -4.84 3.98
N TRP A 38 14.50 -4.18 4.62
CA TRP A 38 13.82 -4.67 5.80
C TRP A 38 12.44 -5.23 5.49
N HIS A 39 11.67 -4.53 4.66
CA HIS A 39 10.28 -4.90 4.39
C HIS A 39 9.75 -4.30 3.09
N GLU A 40 8.48 -4.59 2.83
CA GLU A 40 7.69 -4.03 1.74
C GLU A 40 6.57 -3.14 2.33
N PRO A 41 6.79 -1.82 2.48
CA PRO A 41 5.69 -0.89 2.73
C PRO A 41 4.62 -0.96 1.63
N ALA A 42 3.37 -0.85 2.05
CA ALA A 42 2.21 -0.76 1.18
C ALA A 42 1.26 0.33 1.68
N ILE A 43 0.84 1.20 0.76
CA ILE A 43 -0.28 2.12 0.99
C ILE A 43 -1.46 1.63 0.16
N GLN A 44 -2.57 1.33 0.82
CA GLN A 44 -3.73 0.64 0.24
C GLN A 44 -4.95 1.54 0.28
N LEU A 45 -5.69 1.62 -0.83
CA LEU A 45 -7.03 2.22 -0.88
C LEU A 45 -8.07 1.14 -0.63
N LEU A 46 -8.76 1.25 0.50
CA LEU A 46 -9.89 0.40 0.88
C LEU A 46 -11.19 1.05 0.39
N ARG A 47 -12.04 0.27 -0.29
CA ARG A 47 -13.43 0.60 -0.59
C ARG A 47 -14.32 -0.32 0.23
N TYR A 48 -15.12 0.24 1.13
CA TYR A 48 -16.08 -0.51 1.93
C TYR A 48 -17.33 -0.86 1.11
N GLU A 49 -18.12 -1.83 1.58
CA GLU A 49 -19.38 -2.22 0.94
C GLU A 49 -20.40 -1.08 0.86
N ASP A 50 -20.35 -0.12 1.79
CA ASP A 50 -21.18 1.09 1.79
C ASP A 50 -20.68 2.18 0.81
N GLY A 51 -19.61 1.90 0.06
CA GLY A 51 -19.00 2.81 -0.91
C GLY A 51 -18.02 3.83 -0.31
N SER A 52 -17.84 3.87 1.01
CA SER A 52 -16.86 4.74 1.67
C SER A 52 -15.43 4.28 1.42
N TYR A 53 -14.47 5.21 1.59
CA TYR A 53 -13.04 4.96 1.36
C TYR A 53 -12.22 5.13 2.64
N SER A 54 -11.16 4.34 2.77
CA SER A 54 -10.11 4.56 3.75
C SER A 54 -8.73 4.27 3.16
N VAL A 55 -7.70 4.89 3.72
CA VAL A 55 -6.31 4.63 3.36
C VAL A 55 -5.66 3.80 4.47
N ARG A 56 -5.12 2.63 4.13
CA ARG A 56 -4.38 1.79 5.07
C ARG A 56 -2.88 1.87 4.78
N PHE A 57 -2.13 2.18 5.84
CA PHE A 57 -0.67 2.11 5.87
C PHE A 57 -0.26 0.78 6.48
N ALA A 58 0.38 -0.08 5.70
CA ALA A 58 0.74 -1.43 6.11
C ALA A 58 2.16 -1.79 5.62
N HIS A 59 2.69 -2.90 6.13
CA HIS A 59 3.87 -3.51 5.55
C HIS A 59 3.78 -5.02 5.56
N TYR A 60 4.58 -5.60 4.68
CA TYR A 60 4.76 -7.03 4.54
C TYR A 60 6.25 -7.35 4.67
N ASP A 61 6.58 -8.54 5.17
CA ASP A 61 7.95 -9.02 5.05
C ASP A 61 8.25 -9.42 3.59
N HIS A 62 9.51 -9.74 3.30
CA HIS A 62 9.95 -10.18 1.98
C HIS A 62 9.33 -11.53 1.54
N ARG A 63 8.68 -12.26 2.45
CA ARG A 63 7.91 -13.47 2.14
C ARG A 63 6.43 -13.17 1.85
N GLY A 64 6.05 -11.89 1.82
CA GLY A 64 4.69 -11.43 1.54
C GLY A 64 3.73 -11.56 2.72
N ARG A 65 4.21 -11.80 3.95
CA ARG A 65 3.37 -11.92 5.15
C ARG A 65 3.05 -10.55 5.74
N PHE A 66 1.78 -10.28 5.99
CA PHE A 66 1.31 -9.03 6.61
C PHE A 66 1.87 -8.91 8.03
N GLN A 67 2.45 -7.75 8.34
CA GLN A 67 3.04 -7.47 9.64
C GLN A 67 2.12 -6.61 10.49
N ARG A 68 2.08 -6.91 11.80
CA ARG A 68 1.23 -6.19 12.78
C ARG A 68 1.95 -5.08 13.54
N SER A 69 3.26 -4.95 13.35
CA SER A 69 4.03 -3.84 13.90
C SER A 69 3.75 -2.55 13.13
N PRO A 70 4.03 -1.38 13.72
CA PRO A 70 3.93 -0.10 13.02
C PRO A 70 4.70 -0.11 11.70
N LEU A 71 4.15 0.57 10.69
CA LEU A 71 4.89 0.86 9.47
C LEU A 71 5.90 1.97 9.76
N MET A 72 7.19 1.70 9.54
CA MET A 72 8.24 2.70 9.50
C MET A 72 8.70 2.89 8.06
N VAL A 73 8.99 4.12 7.64
CA VAL A 73 9.40 4.41 6.26
C VAL A 73 10.61 5.33 6.28
N SER A 74 11.73 4.89 5.69
CA SER A 74 12.89 5.76 5.50
C SER A 74 12.62 6.82 4.43
N ALA A 75 13.35 7.94 4.46
CA ALA A 75 13.25 8.97 3.41
C ALA A 75 13.49 8.41 1.99
N LYS A 76 14.39 7.42 1.86
CA LYS A 76 14.67 6.73 0.60
C LYS A 76 13.49 5.87 0.15
N THR A 77 12.86 5.16 1.07
CA THR A 77 11.69 4.32 0.82
C THR A 77 10.47 5.17 0.45
N LEU A 78 10.33 6.35 1.06
CA LEU A 78 9.28 7.33 0.74
C LEU A 78 9.33 7.78 -0.73
N ALA A 79 10.52 8.01 -1.28
CA ALA A 79 10.68 8.33 -2.69
C ALA A 79 10.21 7.19 -3.61
N GLY A 80 10.39 5.93 -3.18
CA GLY A 80 9.86 4.75 -3.86
C GLY A 80 8.33 4.72 -3.86
N LEU A 81 7.71 4.94 -2.71
CA LEU A 81 6.25 5.02 -2.57
C LEU A 81 5.66 6.15 -3.43
N ARG A 82 6.29 7.33 -3.45
CA ARG A 82 5.87 8.45 -4.32
C ARG A 82 5.86 8.07 -5.80
N ARG A 83 6.82 7.27 -6.27
CA ARG A 83 6.83 6.77 -7.65
C ARG A 83 5.72 5.75 -7.88
N ALA A 84 5.54 4.78 -6.98
CA ALA A 84 4.50 3.76 -7.07
C ALA A 84 3.08 4.38 -7.12
N LEU A 85 2.83 5.42 -6.32
CA LEU A 85 1.56 6.15 -6.29
C LEU A 85 1.16 6.77 -7.64
N LYS A 86 2.07 6.93 -8.61
CA LYS A 86 1.72 7.39 -9.96
C LYS A 86 0.78 6.41 -10.68
N ALA A 87 0.84 5.12 -10.35
CA ALA A 87 -0.04 4.08 -10.89
C ALA A 87 -1.36 3.93 -10.10
N SER A 88 -1.55 4.70 -9.03
CA SER A 88 -2.71 4.63 -8.14
C SER A 88 -3.38 6.02 -8.04
N PRO A 89 -4.08 6.48 -9.08
CA PRO A 89 -4.50 7.88 -9.19
C PRO A 89 -5.56 8.28 -8.15
N ARG A 90 -6.47 7.38 -7.74
CA ARG A 90 -7.46 7.70 -6.70
C ARG A 90 -6.79 7.80 -5.35
N LEU A 91 -5.92 6.85 -5.03
CA LEU A 91 -5.14 6.83 -3.80
C LEU A 91 -4.24 8.06 -3.70
N ARG A 92 -3.52 8.40 -4.77
CA ARG A 92 -2.65 9.57 -4.82
C ARG A 92 -3.43 10.87 -4.57
N ARG A 93 -4.63 11.01 -5.12
CA ARG A 93 -5.49 12.18 -4.89
C ARG A 93 -5.99 12.27 -3.45
N LEU A 94 -6.29 11.15 -2.81
CA LEU A 94 -6.67 11.15 -1.39
C LEU A 94 -5.48 11.53 -0.49
N LEU A 95 -4.30 11.00 -0.79
CA LEU A 95 -3.08 11.29 -0.04
C LEU A 95 -2.61 12.74 -0.17
N SER A 96 -2.85 13.40 -1.31
CA SER A 96 -2.42 14.80 -1.49
C SER A 96 -3.10 15.73 -0.48
N ARG A 97 -4.34 15.42 -0.06
CA ARG A 97 -5.08 16.17 0.97
C ARG A 97 -4.47 16.12 2.38
N LEU A 98 -3.47 15.26 2.63
CA LEU A 98 -2.76 15.23 3.92
C LEU A 98 -1.62 16.26 3.97
N ILE A 99 -1.16 16.76 2.82
CA ILE A 99 0.07 17.55 2.69
C ILE A 99 -0.15 18.88 1.98
N GLU A 100 -1.24 19.02 1.23
CA GLU A 100 -1.69 20.23 0.54
C GLU A 100 -2.81 20.90 1.34
#